data_AF-A0A9E4UP87-F1
#
_entry.id   AF-A0A9E4UP87-F1
#
_cell.length_a   1.000
_cell.length_b   1.000
_cell.length_c   1.000
_cell.angle_alpha   90.00
_cell.angle_beta   90.00
_cell.angle_gamma   90.00
#
_symmetry.space_group_name_H-M   'P 1'
#
loop_
_entity.id
_entity.type
_entity.pdbx_description
1 polymer ?
#
loop_
_entity_poly.entity_id
_entity_poly.type
_entity_poly.pdbx_seq_one_letter_code
_entity_poly.pdbx_strand_id
1 'polypeptide(L)'
;QYHVRPTTDGRVAIGCREMDFLADEDTDASGPPSWAGQLLRMAQQDCPRLGSGRVEELRVGARPMPKDELPIIGYVPGVQGAYVATMHSGVTLAAIVGQTVAEEITSGRVPSLLEPYRPERFEDLDPG
;
A
#
# COMPACT_ATOMS: atom_id res chain seq x y z
N GLN A 1 14.51 8.92 0.77
CA GLN A 1 14.51 8.48 2.20
C GLN A 1 14.14 6.99 2.22
N TYR A 2 14.91 6.16 2.92
CA TYR A 2 14.66 4.71 2.98
C TYR A 2 14.22 4.28 4.38
N HIS A 3 13.65 3.07 4.47
CA HIS A 3 13.24 2.45 5.73
C HIS A 3 13.84 1.05 5.84
N VAL A 4 14.11 0.66 7.08
CA VAL A 4 14.68 -0.65 7.45
C VAL A 4 13.83 -1.25 8.55
N ARG A 5 13.45 -2.52 8.42
CA ARG A 5 12.65 -3.22 9.42
C ARG A 5 13.16 -4.65 9.61
N PRO A 6 13.49 -5.08 10.84
CA PRO A 6 13.80 -6.47 11.11
C PRO A 6 12.55 -7.35 10.94
N THR A 7 12.75 -8.56 10.45
CA THR A 7 11.72 -9.60 10.40
C THR A 7 11.94 -10.63 11.52
N THR A 8 10.94 -11.47 11.78
CA THR A 8 10.99 -12.47 12.86
C THR A 8 11.93 -13.65 12.60
N ASP A 9 12.33 -13.84 11.35
CA ASP A 9 13.22 -14.92 10.88
C ASP A 9 14.69 -14.47 10.74
N GLY A 10 15.06 -13.36 11.37
CA GLY A 10 16.43 -12.85 11.37
C GLY A 10 16.85 -12.13 10.09
N ARG A 11 15.92 -11.92 9.13
CA ARG A 11 16.15 -11.09 7.95
C ARG A 11 15.84 -9.62 8.24
N VAL A 12 16.12 -8.78 7.25
CA VAL A 12 15.85 -7.35 7.28
C VAL A 12 15.18 -6.95 5.98
N ALA A 13 14.02 -6.31 6.08
CA ALA A 13 13.37 -5.67 4.95
C ALA A 13 13.92 -4.25 4.79
N ILE A 14 14.29 -3.90 3.56
CA ILE A 14 14.78 -2.57 3.20
C ILE A 14 13.94 -2.08 2.03
N GLY A 15 13.42 -0.86 2.12
CA GLY A 15 12.65 -0.23 1.06
C GLY A 15 12.98 1.26 0.94
N CYS A 16 12.85 1.82 -0.25
CA CYS A 16 13.23 3.20 -0.53
C CYS A 16 12.27 3.83 -1.52
N ARG A 17 11.75 5.02 -1.20
CA ARG A 17 10.74 5.68 -2.02
C ARG A 17 11.23 5.92 -3.44
N GLU A 18 12.49 6.31 -3.59
CA GLU A 18 13.10 6.57 -4.88
C GLU A 18 13.17 5.30 -5.76
N MET A 19 13.35 4.13 -5.14
CA MET A 19 13.42 2.84 -5.85
C MET A 19 12.02 2.31 -6.21
N ASP A 20 10.96 2.76 -5.52
CA ASP A 20 9.58 2.40 -5.88
C ASP A 20 9.22 2.90 -7.28
N PHE A 21 9.82 3.99 -7.77
CA PHE A 21 9.61 4.49 -9.13
C PHE A 21 10.29 3.64 -10.21
N LEU A 22 11.14 2.68 -9.80
CA LEU A 22 11.87 1.77 -10.69
C LEU A 22 11.24 0.36 -10.72
N ALA A 23 10.08 0.19 -10.10
CA ALA A 23 9.37 -1.08 -10.03
C ALA A 23 7.84 -0.86 -10.15
N ASP A 24 7.19 -1.79 -10.83
CA ASP A 24 5.74 -1.87 -11.04
C ASP A 24 5.26 -3.33 -10.91
N GLU A 25 3.99 -3.59 -11.16
CA GLU A 25 3.41 -4.93 -11.05
C GLU A 25 3.99 -5.96 -12.04
N ASP A 26 4.59 -5.50 -13.13
CA ASP A 26 5.22 -6.35 -14.16
C ASP A 26 6.72 -6.59 -13.89
N THR A 27 7.26 -5.99 -12.83
CA THR A 27 8.68 -6.12 -12.49
C THR A 27 9.02 -7.54 -12.07
N ASP A 28 9.98 -8.15 -12.78
CA ASP A 28 10.46 -9.50 -12.49
C ASP A 28 11.13 -9.57 -11.11
N ALA A 29 10.47 -10.26 -10.19
CA ALA A 29 10.95 -10.49 -8.83
C ALA A 29 11.70 -11.84 -8.66
N SER A 30 11.97 -12.57 -9.74
CA SER A 30 12.71 -13.84 -9.71
C SER A 30 14.19 -13.66 -9.33
N GLY A 31 14.72 -12.45 -9.47
CA GLY A 31 16.07 -12.08 -9.08
C GLY A 31 16.16 -10.61 -8.64
N PRO A 32 17.20 -10.23 -7.88
CA PRO A 32 17.37 -8.85 -7.45
C PRO A 32 17.73 -7.95 -8.64
N PRO A 33 16.95 -6.88 -8.91
CA PRO A 33 17.26 -5.93 -9.97
C PRO A 33 18.56 -5.19 -9.68
N SER A 34 19.13 -4.57 -10.72
CA SER A 34 20.42 -3.86 -10.63
C SER A 34 20.47 -2.80 -9.52
N TRP A 35 19.33 -2.17 -9.22
CA TRP A 35 19.19 -1.17 -8.17
C TRP A 35 19.12 -1.76 -6.75
N ALA A 36 18.78 -3.04 -6.57
CA ALA A 36 18.69 -3.67 -5.24
C ALA A 36 20.04 -3.66 -4.51
N GLY A 37 21.14 -3.84 -5.25
CA GLY A 37 22.49 -3.72 -4.70
C GLY A 37 22.82 -2.30 -4.22
N GLN A 38 22.27 -1.27 -4.87
CA GLN A 38 22.42 0.12 -4.40
C GLN A 38 21.66 0.33 -3.09
N LEU A 39 20.42 -0.15 -3.00
CA LEU A 39 19.62 -0.06 -1.79
C LEU A 39 20.29 -0.75 -0.59
N LEU A 40 20.87 -1.93 -0.81
CA LEU A 40 21.64 -2.63 0.22
C LEU A 40 22.88 -1.83 0.67
N ARG A 41 23.64 -1.25 -0.27
CA ARG A 41 24.81 -0.42 0.05
C ARG A 41 24.44 0.80 0.88
N MET A 42 23.33 1.46 0.57
CA MET A 42 22.82 2.60 1.36
C MET A 42 22.53 2.17 2.80
N ALA A 43 21.82 1.05 2.99
CA ALA A 43 21.52 0.56 4.33
C ALA A 43 22.78 0.11 5.10
N GLN A 44 23.77 -0.48 4.43
CA GLN A 44 25.04 -0.90 5.04
C GLN A 44 25.89 0.29 5.51
N GLN A 45 25.82 1.44 4.83
CA GLN A 45 26.53 2.66 5.24
C GLN A 45 26.02 3.17 6.59
N ASP A 46 24.71 3.14 6.80
CA ASP A 46 24.10 3.66 8.04
C ASP A 46 23.98 2.59 9.14
N CYS A 47 23.94 1.31 8.76
CA CYS A 47 23.86 0.17 9.68
C CYS A 47 25.01 -0.82 9.43
N PRO A 48 26.20 -0.57 10.00
CA PRO A 48 27.38 -1.43 9.80
C PRO A 48 27.18 -2.90 10.19
N ARG A 49 26.21 -3.18 11.08
CA ARG A 49 25.84 -4.55 11.47
C ARG A 49 25.21 -5.36 10.34
N LEU A 50 24.72 -4.73 9.28
CA LEU A 50 24.32 -5.43 8.05
C LEU A 50 25.52 -6.07 7.33
N GLY A 51 26.75 -5.64 7.63
CA GLY A 51 28.00 -6.31 7.26
C GLY A 51 28.04 -6.73 5.79
N SER A 52 28.40 -7.99 5.54
CA SER A 52 28.40 -8.64 4.22
C SER A 52 27.06 -9.29 3.85
N GLY A 53 25.95 -8.76 4.35
CA GLY A 53 24.61 -9.21 3.98
C GLY A 53 24.40 -9.24 2.46
N ARG A 54 23.48 -10.09 2.00
CA ARG A 54 23.12 -10.25 0.59
C ARG A 54 21.62 -10.03 0.41
N VAL A 55 21.22 -9.60 -0.77
CA VAL A 55 19.80 -9.60 -1.14
C VAL A 55 19.36 -11.07 -1.29
N GLU A 56 18.40 -11.48 -0.48
CA GLU A 56 17.86 -12.85 -0.51
C GLU A 56 16.58 -12.94 -1.34
N GLU A 57 15.76 -11.90 -1.30
CA GLU A 57 14.42 -11.88 -1.86
C GLU A 57 14.08 -10.45 -2.32
N LEU A 58 13.38 -10.33 -3.46
CA LEU A 58 12.72 -9.10 -3.89
C LEU A 58 11.21 -9.28 -3.73
N ARG A 59 10.54 -8.26 -3.18
CA ARG A 59 9.07 -8.17 -3.19
C ARG A 59 8.66 -6.85 -3.82
N VAL A 60 7.81 -6.93 -4.83
CA VAL A 60 7.18 -5.77 -5.46
C VAL A 60 5.69 -5.84 -5.16
N GLY A 61 5.09 -4.68 -4.85
CA GLY A 61 3.66 -4.59 -4.57
C GLY A 61 3.10 -3.29 -5.09
N ALA A 62 2.03 -3.37 -5.88
CA ALA A 62 1.30 -2.22 -6.36
C ALA A 62 0.60 -1.51 -5.19
N ARG A 63 0.70 -0.18 -5.18
CA ARG A 63 -0.01 0.65 -4.20
C ARG A 63 -1.36 1.05 -4.77
N PRO A 64 -2.48 0.67 -4.15
CA PRO A 64 -3.77 1.21 -4.58
C PRO A 64 -3.82 2.70 -4.22
N MET A 65 -3.63 3.55 -5.23
CA MET A 65 -3.69 5.01 -5.08
C MET A 65 -4.92 5.54 -5.83
N PRO A 66 -5.99 5.90 -5.12
CA PRO A 66 -7.11 6.64 -5.70
C PRO A 66 -6.64 7.93 -6.39
N LYS A 67 -7.36 8.36 -7.43
CA LYS A 67 -6.98 9.52 -8.26
C LYS A 67 -6.84 10.82 -7.46
N ASP A 68 -7.60 10.96 -6.39
CA ASP A 68 -7.58 12.10 -5.47
C ASP A 68 -6.76 11.84 -4.19
N GLU A 69 -6.03 10.72 -4.12
CA GLU A 69 -5.22 10.27 -3.00
C GLU A 69 -5.99 9.97 -1.70
N LEU A 70 -7.33 10.06 -1.71
CA LEU A 70 -8.19 9.80 -0.56
C LEU A 70 -8.77 8.37 -0.61
N PRO A 71 -9.01 7.71 0.54
CA PRO A 71 -9.70 6.42 0.58
C PRO A 71 -11.01 6.39 -0.21
N ILE A 72 -11.35 5.26 -0.81
CA ILE A 72 -12.66 5.00 -1.42
C ILE A 72 -13.36 3.92 -0.59
N ILE A 73 -14.41 4.30 0.13
CA ILE A 73 -15.11 3.46 1.11
C ILE A 73 -16.63 3.63 0.95
N GLY A 74 -17.33 2.59 0.55
CA GLY A 74 -18.79 2.61 0.42
C GLY A 74 -19.34 1.61 -0.59
N TYR A 75 -20.67 1.64 -0.77
CA TYR A 75 -21.33 0.88 -1.82
C TYR A 75 -20.97 1.41 -3.21
N VAL A 76 -20.77 0.51 -4.17
CA VAL A 76 -20.45 0.89 -5.55
C VAL A 76 -21.74 1.33 -6.26
N PRO A 77 -21.81 2.57 -6.78
CA PRO A 77 -23.00 3.05 -7.46
C PRO A 77 -23.38 2.17 -8.66
N GLY A 78 -24.67 1.90 -8.82
CA GLY A 78 -25.19 1.07 -9.90
C GLY A 78 -24.92 -0.44 -9.78
N VAL A 79 -24.20 -0.91 -8.75
CA VAL A 79 -23.88 -2.33 -8.56
C VAL A 79 -24.44 -2.84 -7.23
N GLN A 80 -25.54 -3.58 -7.30
CA GLN A 80 -26.23 -4.08 -6.11
C GLN A 80 -25.34 -5.00 -5.28
N GLY A 81 -25.16 -4.65 -3.99
CA GLY A 81 -24.43 -5.46 -3.03
C GLY A 81 -22.90 -5.37 -3.12
N ALA A 82 -22.35 -4.61 -4.06
CA ALA A 82 -20.91 -4.37 -4.14
C ALA A 82 -20.50 -3.25 -3.19
N TYR A 83 -19.45 -3.50 -2.40
CA TYR A 83 -18.87 -2.55 -1.46
C TYR A 83 -17.36 -2.48 -1.69
N VAL A 84 -16.79 -1.27 -1.72
CA VAL A 84 -15.36 -1.04 -1.91
C VAL A 84 -14.76 -0.41 -0.65
N ALA A 85 -13.53 -0.83 -0.31
CA ALA A 85 -12.69 -0.20 0.71
C ALA A 85 -11.24 -0.24 0.22
N THR A 86 -10.80 0.79 -0.50
CA THR A 86 -9.45 0.89 -1.09
C THR A 86 -8.74 2.16 -0.66
N MET A 87 -7.46 2.04 -0.29
CA MET A 87 -6.65 3.17 0.22
C MET A 87 -5.15 2.84 0.22
N HIS A 88 -4.31 3.85 0.05
CA HIS A 88 -2.84 3.70 0.17
C HIS A 88 -2.40 3.30 1.58
N SER A 89 -2.99 3.90 2.62
CA SER A 89 -2.64 3.67 4.02
C SER A 89 -3.33 2.44 4.63
N GLY A 90 -3.53 1.39 3.83
CA GLY A 90 -4.37 0.23 4.19
C GLY A 90 -3.94 -0.45 5.48
N VAL A 91 -2.65 -0.71 5.68
CA VAL A 91 -2.15 -1.37 6.90
C VAL A 91 -2.44 -0.53 8.15
N THR A 92 -2.17 0.76 8.10
CA THR A 92 -2.35 1.68 9.23
C THR A 92 -3.83 1.88 9.58
N LEU A 93 -4.68 1.97 8.56
CA LEU A 93 -6.10 2.28 8.72
C LEU A 93 -7.00 1.03 8.81
N ALA A 94 -6.46 -0.17 8.61
CA ALA A 94 -7.22 -1.42 8.54
C ALA A 94 -8.15 -1.62 9.74
N ALA A 95 -7.67 -1.34 10.95
CA ALA A 95 -8.45 -1.56 12.17
C ALA A 95 -9.69 -0.65 12.23
N ILE A 96 -9.50 0.67 12.05
CA ILE A 96 -10.61 1.63 12.11
C ILE A 96 -11.55 1.48 10.93
N VAL A 97 -11.02 1.29 9.71
CA VAL A 97 -11.85 1.11 8.51
C VAL A 97 -12.63 -0.20 8.61
N GLY A 98 -12.00 -1.30 9.02
CA GLY A 98 -12.69 -2.58 9.17
C GLY A 98 -13.87 -2.50 10.14
N GLN A 99 -13.69 -1.83 11.29
CA GLN A 99 -14.78 -1.60 12.23
C GLN A 99 -15.89 -0.72 11.64
N THR A 100 -15.52 0.38 10.97
CA THR A 100 -16.47 1.35 10.42
C THR A 100 -17.29 0.77 9.26
N VAL A 101 -16.63 0.01 8.38
CA VAL A 101 -17.26 -0.74 7.27
C VAL A 101 -18.22 -1.80 7.81
N ALA A 102 -17.80 -2.56 8.83
CA ALA A 102 -18.67 -3.55 9.45
C ALA A 102 -19.92 -2.92 10.08
N GLU A 103 -19.80 -1.76 10.74
CA GLU A 103 -20.95 -1.03 11.28
C GLU A 103 -21.91 -0.61 10.16
N GLU A 104 -21.41 -0.02 9.08
CA GLU A 104 -22.23 0.39 7.94
C GLU A 104 -23.00 -0.80 7.35
N ILE A 105 -22.29 -1.88 7.03
CA ILE A 105 -22.87 -3.06 6.36
C ILE A 105 -23.92 -3.74 7.25
N THR A 106 -23.66 -3.87 8.56
CA THR A 106 -24.55 -4.62 9.46
C THR A 106 -25.73 -3.81 9.97
N SER A 107 -25.58 -2.48 10.09
CA SER A 107 -26.63 -1.61 10.63
C SER A 107 -27.39 -0.82 9.56
N GLY A 108 -26.85 -0.72 8.34
CA GLY A 108 -27.38 0.13 7.27
C GLY A 108 -27.23 1.63 7.53
N ARG A 109 -26.56 2.04 8.63
CA ARG A 109 -26.32 3.45 8.96
C ARG A 109 -24.95 3.87 8.46
N VAL A 110 -24.90 4.97 7.73
CA VAL A 110 -23.67 5.61 7.28
C VAL A 110 -22.97 6.29 8.47
N PRO A 111 -21.74 5.86 8.85
CA PRO A 111 -20.94 6.58 9.82
C PRO A 111 -20.43 7.88 9.20
N SER A 112 -20.53 9.00 9.93
CA SER A 112 -20.13 10.33 9.44
C SER A 112 -18.66 10.41 9.01
N LEU A 113 -17.81 9.52 9.55
CA LEU A 113 -16.40 9.39 9.16
C LEU A 113 -16.22 8.98 7.69
N LEU A 114 -17.18 8.26 7.10
CA LEU A 114 -17.09 7.75 5.74
C LEU A 114 -17.60 8.73 4.67
N GLU A 115 -18.33 9.76 5.05
CA GLU A 115 -18.96 10.71 4.11
C GLU A 115 -17.97 11.32 3.09
N PRO A 116 -16.75 11.75 3.47
CA PRO A 116 -15.80 12.30 2.51
C PRO A 116 -15.19 11.26 1.56
N TYR A 117 -15.35 9.98 1.86
CA TYR A 117 -14.66 8.86 1.20
C TYR A 117 -15.57 8.04 0.30
N ARG A 118 -16.76 8.55 -0.01
CA ARG A 118 -17.76 7.88 -0.84
C ARG A 118 -17.31 7.71 -2.29
N PRO A 119 -17.61 6.57 -2.96
CA PRO A 119 -17.31 6.39 -4.38
C PRO A 119 -17.98 7.43 -5.30
N GLU A 120 -19.16 7.91 -4.92
CA GLU A 120 -20.00 8.87 -5.66
C GLU A 120 -19.25 10.16 -6.01
N ARG A 121 -18.21 10.52 -5.23
CA ARG A 121 -17.36 11.69 -5.52
C ARG A 121 -16.63 11.62 -6.86
N PHE A 122 -16.63 10.46 -7.51
CA PHE A 122 -16.02 10.23 -8.81
C PHE A 122 -17.04 10.09 -9.96
N GLU A 123 -18.35 10.19 -9.70
CA GLU A 123 -19.38 10.03 -10.75
C GLU A 123 -19.33 11.14 -11.83
N ASP A 124 -18.84 12.32 -11.48
CA ASP A 124 -18.67 13.45 -12.41
C ASP A 124 -17.31 13.46 -13.12
N LEU A 125 -16.46 12.44 -12.91
CA LEU A 125 -15.22 12.31 -13.68
C LEU A 125 -15.57 11.79 -15.07
N ASP A 126 -15.40 12.67 -16.07
CA ASP A 126 -15.47 12.33 -17.49
C ASP A 126 -14.70 11.01 -17.75
N PRO A 127 -15.34 9.95 -18.28
CA PRO A 127 -14.72 8.64 -18.40
C PRO A 127 -13.51 8.60 -19.33
N GLY A 128 -13.28 9.64 -20.15
CA GLY A 128 -12.12 9.74 -21.04
C GLY A 128 -12.22 8.86 -22.28
#